data_AF-A0A2I3HS11-F1
#
_entry.id   AF-A0A2I3HS11-F1
#
_cell.length_a   1.000
_cell.length_b   1.000
_cell.length_c   1.000
_cell.angle_alpha   90.00
_cell.angle_beta   90.00
_cell.angle_gamma   90.00
#
_symmetry.space_group_name_H-M   'P 1'
#
loop_
_entity.id
_entity.type
_entity.pdbx_description
1 polymer ?
#
loop_
_entity_poly.entity_id
_entity_poly.type
_entity_poly.pdbx_seq_one_letter_code
_entity_poly.pdbx_strand_id
1 'polypeptide(L)'
;MFFERHLENLLKHFIPGTTDPAVILDLLPLCRNYVRRVHVDQFLPPVQLPAQLRPGGQSDSGSEGEMEEPTVDHYQLGDLVAGLSHLEELDLVYDDGGKQLLEGMSDNKTLLEFDLRLSDVAQESEYLIGQALHANREAARQRALNPSHFMSTITANGPENSMG
;
A
#
# COMPACT_ATOMS: atom_id res chain seq x y z
N MET A 1 16.04 -9.77 -0.96
CA MET A 1 17.14 -8.84 -1.33
C MET A 1 17.33 -7.77 -0.24
N PHE A 2 18.22 -6.78 -0.40
CA PHE A 2 18.45 -5.73 0.62
C PHE A 2 17.22 -4.82 0.82
N PHE A 3 16.64 -4.28 -0.26
CA PHE A 3 15.49 -3.37 -0.17
C PHE A 3 14.23 -4.03 0.39
N GLU A 4 13.92 -5.25 -0.06
CA GLU A 4 12.80 -6.04 0.46
C GLU A 4 12.94 -6.25 1.97
N ARG A 5 14.08 -6.78 2.41
CA ARG A 5 14.31 -7.04 3.84
C ARG A 5 14.38 -5.76 4.67
N HIS A 6 14.85 -4.66 4.10
CA HIS A 6 14.85 -3.36 4.76
C HIS A 6 13.44 -2.82 4.95
N LEU A 7 12.60 -2.87 3.90
CA LEU A 7 11.21 -2.46 3.97
C LEU A 7 10.40 -3.36 4.91
N GLU A 8 10.55 -4.67 4.81
CA GLU A 8 9.92 -5.64 5.73
C GLU A 8 10.31 -5.36 7.18
N ASN A 9 11.59 -5.12 7.46
CA ASN A 9 12.03 -4.76 8.81
C ASN A 9 11.44 -3.43 9.25
N LEU A 10 11.33 -2.43 8.38
CA LEU A 10 10.73 -1.15 8.71
C LEU A 10 9.24 -1.31 9.07
N LEU A 11 8.49 -2.06 8.25
CA LEU A 11 7.08 -2.34 8.47
C LEU A 11 6.84 -3.15 9.76
N LYS A 12 7.71 -4.15 10.04
CA LYS A 12 7.65 -4.96 11.27
C LYS A 12 7.82 -4.14 12.57
N HIS A 13 8.56 -3.05 12.52
CA HIS A 13 8.80 -2.18 13.69
C HIS A 13 7.99 -0.87 13.63
N PHE A 14 7.13 -0.71 12.61
CA PHE A 14 6.27 0.45 12.51
C PHE A 14 5.17 0.35 13.57
N ILE A 15 5.02 1.41 14.38
CA ILE A 15 3.99 1.50 15.42
C ILE A 15 3.03 2.61 15.00
N PRO A 16 1.80 2.26 14.57
CA PRO A 16 0.80 3.27 14.21
C PRO A 16 0.51 4.20 15.39
N GLY A 17 0.42 5.51 15.11
CA GLY A 17 0.25 6.57 16.12
C GLY A 17 1.53 7.00 16.85
N THR A 18 2.65 6.29 16.69
CA THR A 18 3.95 6.64 17.31
C THR A 18 5.04 6.92 16.27
N THR A 19 5.09 6.14 15.21
CA THR A 19 6.07 6.29 14.13
C THR A 19 5.48 7.15 13.01
N ASP A 20 6.26 8.11 12.51
CA ASP A 20 5.85 8.94 11.36
C ASP A 20 5.74 8.09 10.08
N PRO A 21 4.57 8.04 9.41
CA PRO A 21 4.38 7.34 8.15
C PRO A 21 5.33 7.81 7.04
N ALA A 22 5.81 9.07 7.10
CA ALA A 22 6.73 9.63 6.11
C ALA A 22 8.02 8.80 5.98
N VAL A 23 8.46 8.11 7.04
CA VAL A 23 9.66 7.25 7.00
C VAL A 23 9.52 6.13 5.97
N ILE A 24 8.32 5.56 5.81
CA ILE A 24 8.05 4.54 4.79
C ILE A 24 7.87 5.22 3.42
N LEU A 25 7.11 6.31 3.37
CA LEU A 25 6.83 7.02 2.11
C LEU A 25 8.11 7.55 1.44
N ASP A 26 9.07 8.07 2.22
CA ASP A 26 10.37 8.55 1.73
C ASP A 26 11.23 7.41 1.16
N LEU A 27 11.01 6.18 1.64
CA LEU A 27 11.70 5.00 1.15
C LEU A 27 11.10 4.48 -0.17
N LEU A 28 9.80 4.67 -0.42
CA LEU A 28 9.10 4.13 -1.60
C LEU A 28 9.76 4.52 -2.93
N PRO A 29 10.10 5.80 -3.20
CA PRO A 29 10.76 6.18 -4.45
C PRO A 29 12.10 5.46 -4.68
N LEU A 30 12.80 5.10 -3.60
CA LEU A 30 14.11 4.46 -3.65
C LEU A 30 14.00 2.95 -3.92
N CYS A 31 12.96 2.30 -3.41
CA CYS A 31 12.82 0.85 -3.46
C CYS A 31 11.75 0.34 -4.44
N ARG A 32 10.87 1.21 -4.97
CA ARG A 32 9.69 0.85 -5.81
C ARG A 32 9.96 -0.12 -6.96
N ASN A 33 11.15 -0.05 -7.57
CA ASN A 33 11.52 -0.87 -8.72
C ASN A 33 12.29 -2.15 -8.33
N TYR A 34 12.70 -2.27 -7.07
CA TYR A 34 13.56 -3.35 -6.59
C TYR A 34 12.83 -4.33 -5.67
N VAL A 35 11.72 -3.89 -5.10
CA VAL A 35 10.88 -4.70 -4.22
C VAL A 35 9.84 -5.42 -5.07
N ARG A 36 9.97 -6.75 -5.16
CA ARG A 36 8.96 -7.60 -5.83
C ARG A 36 8.10 -8.35 -4.83
N ARG A 37 8.63 -8.61 -3.64
CA ARG A 37 7.95 -9.37 -2.60
C ARG A 37 8.09 -8.66 -1.26
N VAL A 38 6.99 -8.58 -0.51
CA VAL A 38 6.98 -8.06 0.86
C VAL A 38 6.22 -9.04 1.74
N HIS A 39 6.89 -9.51 2.80
CA HIS A 39 6.31 -10.41 3.79
C HIS A 39 6.43 -9.87 5.21
N VAL A 40 5.29 -9.63 5.86
CA VAL A 40 5.23 -9.15 7.24
C VAL A 40 4.27 -10.01 8.05
N ASP A 41 4.84 -10.79 8.97
CA ASP A 41 4.11 -11.75 9.79
C ASP A 41 3.12 -11.11 10.78
N GLN A 42 3.35 -9.84 11.17
CA GLN A 42 2.48 -9.10 12.07
C GLN A 42 2.80 -7.60 11.99
N PHE A 43 1.78 -6.77 11.76
CA PHE A 43 1.84 -5.35 12.10
C PHE A 43 1.60 -5.17 13.59
N LEU A 44 2.32 -4.21 14.19
CA LEU A 44 2.03 -3.82 15.57
C LEU A 44 0.69 -3.10 15.61
N PRO A 45 -0.19 -3.45 16.56
CA PRO A 45 -1.44 -2.73 16.75
C PRO A 45 -1.12 -1.27 17.11
N PRO A 46 -2.03 -0.33 16.80
CA PRO A 46 -1.81 1.05 17.16
C PRO A 46 -1.67 1.19 18.68
N VAL A 47 -0.67 1.95 19.12
CA VAL A 47 -0.44 2.21 20.53
C VAL A 47 -1.04 3.56 20.88
N GLN A 48 -2.13 3.56 21.65
CA GLN A 48 -2.59 4.77 22.32
C GLN A 48 -1.58 5.11 23.41
N LEU A 49 -0.71 6.10 23.17
CA LEU A 49 0.00 6.75 24.26
C LEU A 49 -1.08 7.35 25.19
N PRO A 50 -1.13 7.01 26.48
CA PRO A 50 -2.10 7.60 27.39
C PRO A 50 -1.98 9.11 27.26
N ALA A 51 -3.08 9.74 26.84
CA ALA A 51 -3.15 11.14 26.49
C ALA A 51 -2.34 11.93 27.52
N GLN A 52 -1.23 12.53 27.08
CA GLN A 52 -0.50 13.44 27.94
C GLN A 52 -1.50 14.48 28.40
N LEU A 53 -1.77 14.44 29.71
CA LEU A 53 -2.52 15.41 30.51
C LEU A 53 -2.74 16.70 29.72
N ARG A 54 -3.89 16.85 29.06
CA ARG A 54 -4.30 18.16 28.56
C ARG A 54 -4.53 19.01 29.82
N PRO A 55 -3.67 19.99 30.15
CA PRO A 55 -3.90 20.84 31.30
C PRO A 55 -4.88 21.92 30.86
N GLY A 56 -6.18 21.64 30.99
CA GLY A 56 -7.26 22.57 30.67
C GLY A 56 -8.38 21.85 29.92
N GLY A 57 -9.60 21.74 30.43
CA GLY A 57 -10.19 22.34 31.62
C GLY A 57 -11.35 21.48 32.11
N GLN A 58 -11.68 21.72 33.36
CA GLN A 58 -12.80 21.14 34.10
C GLN A 58 -14.10 21.23 33.30
N SER A 59 -14.82 20.12 33.12
CA SER A 59 -16.25 20.15 32.84
C SER A 59 -16.88 18.84 33.33
N ASP A 60 -17.48 18.93 34.51
CA ASP A 60 -18.44 17.97 35.04
C ASP A 60 -19.76 18.16 34.28
N SER A 61 -19.94 17.44 33.18
CA SER A 61 -21.21 17.41 32.46
C SER A 61 -21.40 16.02 31.86
N GLY A 62 -22.23 15.22 32.52
CA GLY A 62 -22.73 13.95 32.00
C GLY A 62 -23.50 14.19 30.71
N SER A 63 -22.82 13.95 29.59
CA SER A 63 -23.42 13.80 28.29
C SER A 63 -22.94 12.45 27.77
N GLU A 64 -23.90 11.55 27.59
CA GLU A 64 -23.83 10.39 26.70
C GLU A 64 -23.72 10.90 25.26
N GLY A 65 -22.64 11.63 24.99
CA GLY A 65 -22.12 11.79 23.65
C GLY A 65 -21.38 10.50 23.36
N GLU A 66 -21.82 9.78 22.34
CA GLU A 66 -21.00 8.80 21.64
C GLU A 66 -19.62 9.46 21.46
N MET A 67 -18.67 9.06 22.31
CA MET A 67 -17.28 9.40 22.10
C MET A 67 -16.95 8.68 20.80
N GLU A 68 -17.05 9.40 19.69
CA GLU A 68 -16.45 9.02 18.43
C GLU A 68 -14.98 8.82 18.76
N GLU A 69 -14.64 7.58 19.10
CA GLU A 69 -13.27 7.18 19.36
C GLU A 69 -12.47 7.71 18.17
N PRO A 70 -11.38 8.47 18.41
CA PRO A 70 -10.53 8.86 17.30
C PRO A 70 -10.15 7.56 16.61
N THR A 71 -10.62 7.38 15.38
CA THR A 71 -10.31 6.20 14.56
C THR A 71 -8.81 6.05 14.65
N VAL A 72 -8.37 5.02 15.36
CA VAL A 72 -6.97 4.93 15.72
C VAL A 72 -6.25 4.68 14.39
N ASP A 73 -5.59 5.70 13.85
CA ASP A 73 -5.18 5.72 12.45
C ASP A 73 -4.18 4.57 12.19
N HIS A 74 -4.74 3.49 11.67
CA HIS A 74 -4.07 2.35 11.10
C HIS A 74 -3.15 2.84 9.95
N TYR A 75 -2.02 2.16 9.72
CA TYR A 75 -1.14 2.52 8.61
C TYR A 75 -1.87 2.38 7.27
N GLN A 76 -1.77 3.40 6.41
CA GLN A 76 -2.44 3.45 5.11
C GLN A 76 -1.80 2.47 4.13
N LEU A 77 -2.32 1.24 4.06
CA LEU A 77 -1.77 0.18 3.22
C LEU A 77 -1.86 0.53 1.72
N GLY A 78 -2.85 1.34 1.35
CA GLY A 78 -3.05 1.80 -0.02
C GLY A 78 -1.81 2.47 -0.61
N ASP A 79 -1.21 3.41 0.12
CA ASP A 79 -0.02 4.16 -0.32
C ASP A 79 1.20 3.26 -0.50
N LEU A 80 1.37 2.27 0.38
CA LEU A 80 2.44 1.28 0.27
C LEU A 80 2.29 0.46 -1.00
N VAL A 81 1.09 -0.04 -1.29
CA VAL A 81 0.84 -0.86 -2.47
C VAL A 81 0.94 -0.01 -3.74
N ALA A 82 0.37 1.20 -3.75
CA ALA A 82 0.45 2.11 -4.90
C ALA A 82 1.91 2.52 -5.19
N GLY A 83 2.72 2.74 -4.16
CA GLY A 83 4.11 3.17 -4.30
C GLY A 83 5.07 2.11 -4.85
N LEU A 84 4.79 0.82 -4.62
CA LEU A 84 5.66 -0.29 -5.04
C LEU A 84 5.29 -0.81 -6.44
N SER A 85 5.71 -0.06 -7.48
CA SER A 85 5.34 -0.29 -8.88
C SER A 85 5.74 -1.62 -9.51
N HIS A 86 6.60 -2.40 -8.85
CA HIS A 86 7.00 -3.75 -9.28
C HIS A 86 6.70 -4.83 -8.23
N LEU A 87 5.87 -4.51 -7.24
CA LEU A 87 5.39 -5.48 -6.28
C LEU A 87 4.56 -6.54 -6.99
N GLU A 88 4.89 -7.80 -6.78
CA GLU A 88 4.22 -8.97 -7.34
C GLU A 88 3.57 -9.81 -6.24
N GLU A 89 4.18 -9.85 -5.05
CA GLU A 89 3.65 -10.62 -3.92
C GLU A 89 3.63 -9.78 -2.65
N LEU A 90 2.49 -9.80 -1.96
CA LEU A 90 2.30 -9.11 -0.70
C LEU A 90 1.60 -10.05 0.28
N ASP A 91 2.28 -10.36 1.37
CA ASP A 91 1.74 -11.22 2.43
C ASP A 91 1.86 -10.49 3.76
N LEU A 92 0.71 -10.12 4.30
CA LEU A 92 0.59 -9.28 5.48
C LEU A 92 -0.49 -9.85 6.41
N VAL A 93 -0.21 -9.80 7.71
CA VAL A 93 -1.23 -9.99 8.74
C VAL A 93 -1.70 -8.62 9.20
N TYR A 94 -2.93 -8.25 8.82
CA TYR A 94 -3.49 -6.92 9.09
C TYR A 94 -5.01 -6.97 9.23
N ASP A 95 -5.51 -6.39 10.32
CA ASP A 95 -6.89 -6.52 10.80
C ASP A 95 -7.90 -5.63 10.05
N ASP A 96 -7.49 -4.47 9.51
CA ASP A 96 -8.36 -3.52 8.80
C ASP A 96 -7.86 -3.13 7.38
N GLY A 97 -7.25 -4.10 6.68
CA GLY A 97 -6.56 -3.82 5.42
C GLY A 97 -7.42 -3.78 4.16
N GLY A 98 -8.60 -4.38 4.18
CA GLY A 98 -9.33 -4.75 2.96
C GLY A 98 -9.70 -3.57 2.07
N LYS A 99 -10.29 -2.52 2.65
CA LYS A 99 -10.74 -1.34 1.89
C LYS A 99 -9.57 -0.50 1.40
N GLN A 100 -8.57 -0.27 2.25
CA GLN A 100 -7.40 0.54 1.90
C GLN A 100 -6.54 -0.15 0.84
N LEU A 101 -6.49 -1.49 0.87
CA LEU A 101 -5.80 -2.26 -0.15
C LEU A 101 -6.44 -2.07 -1.53
N LEU A 102 -7.77 -2.10 -1.63
CA LEU A 102 -8.46 -1.89 -2.92
C LEU A 102 -8.10 -0.56 -3.58
N GLU A 103 -7.97 0.48 -2.77
CA GLU A 103 -7.50 1.79 -3.22
C GLU A 103 -6.09 1.69 -3.80
N GLY A 104 -5.15 1.10 -3.05
CA GLY A 104 -3.77 0.92 -3.54
C GLY A 104 -3.63 0.00 -4.77
N MET A 105 -4.47 -1.04 -4.87
CA MET A 105 -4.48 -1.95 -6.03
C MET A 105 -5.05 -1.31 -7.29
N SER A 106 -5.83 -0.24 -7.15
CA SER A 106 -6.31 0.52 -8.31
C SER A 106 -5.15 1.18 -9.07
N ASP A 107 -4.08 1.53 -8.35
CA ASP A 107 -2.87 2.11 -8.93
C ASP A 107 -1.77 1.05 -9.21
N ASN A 108 -1.74 -0.05 -8.45
CA ASN A 108 -0.78 -1.13 -8.65
C ASN A 108 -1.25 -2.17 -9.69
N LYS A 109 -0.61 -2.18 -10.86
CA LYS A 109 -0.89 -3.12 -11.98
C LYS A 109 0.08 -4.30 -12.08
N THR A 110 0.89 -4.50 -11.05
CA THR A 110 1.89 -5.58 -11.01
C THR A 110 1.62 -6.61 -9.94
N LEU A 111 0.85 -6.29 -8.89
CA LEU A 111 0.56 -7.22 -7.80
C LEU A 111 -0.18 -8.45 -8.34
N LEU A 112 0.39 -9.64 -8.13
CA LEU A 112 -0.08 -10.92 -8.66
C LEU A 112 -0.62 -11.84 -7.58
N GLU A 113 -0.02 -11.80 -6.40
CA GLU A 113 -0.44 -12.57 -5.24
C GLU A 113 -0.57 -11.66 -4.02
N PHE A 114 -1.66 -11.89 -3.29
CA PHE A 114 -1.94 -11.21 -2.06
C PHE A 114 -2.56 -12.21 -1.09
N ASP A 115 -1.91 -12.40 0.05
CA ASP A 115 -2.41 -13.22 1.14
C ASP A 115 -2.66 -12.31 2.34
N LEU A 116 -3.93 -12.23 2.75
CA LEU A 116 -4.34 -11.51 3.94
C LEU A 116 -4.79 -12.53 4.96
N ARG A 117 -3.84 -12.92 5.80
CA ARG A 117 -4.09 -13.85 6.89
C ARG A 117 -4.60 -13.01 8.05
N LEU A 118 -5.83 -13.29 8.53
CA LEU A 118 -6.48 -12.66 9.70
C LEU A 118 -7.15 -11.30 9.49
N SER A 119 -8.02 -11.20 8.50
CA SER A 119 -8.78 -9.97 8.30
C SER A 119 -10.27 -10.26 8.24
N ASP A 120 -11.03 -9.57 9.08
CA ASP A 120 -12.48 -9.38 8.91
C ASP A 120 -12.76 -8.49 7.68
N VAL A 121 -12.15 -8.82 6.53
CA VAL A 121 -12.41 -8.15 5.26
C VAL A 121 -13.80 -8.54 4.80
N ALA A 122 -14.61 -7.54 4.45
CA ALA A 122 -15.92 -7.76 3.87
C ALA A 122 -15.82 -8.60 2.59
N GLN A 123 -16.76 -9.52 2.37
CA GLN A 123 -16.80 -10.41 1.20
C GLN A 123 -16.72 -9.65 -0.14
N GLU A 124 -17.30 -8.45 -0.20
CA GLU A 124 -17.20 -7.57 -1.38
C GLU A 124 -15.74 -7.15 -1.65
N SER A 125 -14.99 -6.81 -0.61
CA SER A 125 -13.59 -6.41 -0.76
C SER A 125 -12.71 -7.58 -1.20
N GLU A 126 -12.92 -8.77 -0.62
CA GLU A 126 -12.25 -10.00 -1.04
C GLU A 126 -12.50 -10.29 -2.54
N TYR A 127 -13.75 -10.15 -2.97
CA TYR A 127 -14.13 -10.35 -4.37
C TYR A 127 -13.42 -9.37 -5.32
N LEU A 128 -13.41 -8.08 -4.98
CA LEU A 128 -12.78 -7.03 -5.79
C LEU A 128 -11.25 -7.18 -5.84
N ILE A 129 -10.62 -7.56 -4.72
CA ILE A 129 -9.19 -7.89 -4.67
C ILE A 129 -8.90 -9.06 -5.63
N GLY A 130 -9.70 -10.13 -5.58
CA GLY A 130 -9.57 -11.27 -6.48
C GLY A 130 -9.67 -10.90 -7.96
N GLN A 131 -10.62 -10.02 -8.32
CA GLN A 131 -10.71 -9.50 -9.69
C GLN A 131 -9.47 -8.70 -10.11
N ALA A 132 -8.97 -7.82 -9.25
CA ALA A 132 -7.80 -7.01 -9.53
C ALA A 132 -6.55 -7.88 -9.74
N LEU A 133 -6.32 -8.89 -8.89
CA LEU A 133 -5.21 -9.84 -9.06
C LEU A 133 -5.33 -10.62 -10.37
N HIS A 134 -6.54 -11.09 -10.71
CA HIS A 134 -6.77 -11.81 -11.96
C HIS A 134 -6.44 -10.94 -13.18
N ALA A 135 -6.88 -9.68 -13.19
CA ALA A 135 -6.57 -8.73 -14.26
C ALA A 135 -5.05 -8.51 -14.38
N ASN A 136 -4.35 -8.35 -13.26
CA ASN A 136 -2.89 -8.17 -13.23
C ASN A 136 -2.15 -9.41 -13.76
N ARG A 137 -2.58 -10.63 -13.39
CA ARG A 137 -2.02 -11.89 -13.90
C ARG A 137 -2.18 -12.02 -15.41
N GLU A 138 -3.36 -11.71 -15.95
CA GLU A 138 -3.56 -11.77 -17.39
C GLU A 138 -2.72 -10.71 -18.11
N ALA A 139 -2.63 -9.48 -17.58
CA ALA A 139 -1.74 -8.45 -18.13
C ALA A 139 -0.26 -8.88 -18.11
N ALA A 140 0.20 -9.52 -17.03
CA ALA A 140 1.56 -10.06 -16.93
C ALA A 140 1.80 -11.16 -17.98
N ARG A 141 0.83 -12.07 -18.18
CA ARG A 141 0.88 -13.12 -19.20
C ARG A 141 0.97 -12.53 -20.61
N GLN A 142 0.19 -11.47 -20.90
CA GLN A 142 0.22 -10.79 -22.19
C GLN A 142 1.56 -10.08 -22.45
N ARG A 143 2.16 -9.46 -21.42
CA ARG A 143 3.51 -8.86 -21.53
C ARG A 143 4.57 -9.92 -21.83
N ALA A 144 4.47 -11.10 -21.23
CA ALA A 144 5.40 -12.20 -21.49
C ALA A 144 5.28 -12.75 -22.93
N LEU A 145 4.08 -12.68 -23.53
CA LEU A 145 3.83 -13.12 -24.90
C LEU A 145 4.19 -12.08 -25.98
N ASN A 146 4.23 -10.79 -25.64
CA ASN A 146 4.54 -9.69 -26.56
C ASN A 146 5.79 -8.90 -26.13
N PRO A 147 7.01 -9.47 -26.24
CA PRO A 147 8.25 -8.73 -25.95
C PRO A 147 8.53 -7.59 -26.94
N SER A 148 7.83 -7.51 -28.07
CA SER A 148 8.08 -6.59 -29.19
C SER A 148 7.40 -5.21 -29.08
N HIS A 149 6.52 -4.96 -28.11
CA HIS A 149 5.82 -3.68 -27.98
C HIS A 149 6.66 -2.57 -27.27
N PHE A 150 7.96 -2.78 -27.10
CA PHE A 150 8.90 -1.77 -26.59
C PHE A 150 9.66 -1.02 -27.71
N MET A 151 9.63 -1.51 -28.96
CA MET A 151 10.35 -0.88 -30.08
C MET A 151 9.51 0.07 -30.95
N SER A 152 8.19 0.19 -30.72
CA SER A 152 7.31 0.98 -31.60
C SER A 152 7.21 2.47 -31.24
N THR A 153 7.64 2.89 -30.04
CA THR A 153 7.50 4.30 -29.61
C THR A 153 8.73 5.16 -29.95
N ILE A 154 9.84 4.58 -30.41
CA ILE A 154 11.10 5.33 -30.67
C ILE A 154 11.17 5.89 -32.11
N THR A 155 10.28 5.48 -33.02
CA THR A 155 10.29 5.95 -34.42
C THR A 155 9.10 6.87 -34.74
N ALA A 156 9.03 8.06 -34.15
CA ALA A 156 8.20 9.14 -34.68
C ALA A 156 8.68 10.49 -34.15
N ASN A 157 9.87 10.94 -34.58
CA ASN A 157 10.24 12.36 -34.67
C ASN A 157 11.50 12.49 -35.53
N GLY A 158 11.32 12.37 -36.86
CA GLY A 158 12.30 12.82 -37.85
C GLY A 158 12.01 14.29 -38.23
N PRO A 159 13.03 15.12 -38.50
CA PRO A 159 12.85 16.56 -38.63
C PRO A 159 12.40 16.93 -40.04
N GLU A 160 11.23 17.59 -40.17
CA GLU A 160 10.86 18.22 -41.42
C GLU A 160 11.59 19.57 -41.55
N ASN A 161 12.73 19.50 -42.23
CA ASN A 161 13.42 20.63 -42.82
C ASN A 161 12.50 21.27 -43.89
N SER A 162 12.07 22.52 -43.68
CA SER A 162 11.41 23.31 -44.72
C SER A 162 12.23 24.57 -45.00
N MET A 163 13.04 24.50 -46.06
CA MET A 163 13.54 25.67 -46.76
C MET A 163 12.45 26.14 -47.72
N GLY A 164 12.09 27.43 -47.61
CA GLY A 164 11.25 28.17 -48.53
C GLY A 164 11.35 29.66 -48.23
#